data_AF-A0A656JLZ9-F1
#
_entry.id   AF-A0A656JLZ9-F1
#
_cell.length_a   1.000
_cell.length_b   1.000
_cell.length_c   1.000
_cell.angle_alpha   90.00
_cell.angle_beta   90.00
_cell.angle_gamma   90.00
#
_symmetry.space_group_name_H-M   'P 1'
#
loop_
_entity.id
_entity.type
_entity.pdbx_description
1 polymer ?
#
loop_
_entity_poly.entity_id
_entity_poly.type
_entity_poly.pdbx_seq_one_letter_code
_entity_poly.pdbx_strand_id
1 'polypeptide(L)'
;MILTGWVFAAPISYDGKQVTLKISGRSKTADLIDCAAINKPSQWKEVGVLKIVQALAAPYALSVISEIPETSKMADHTIEPAESVFKSIDRLLTLFRIFSTDDEFGNVVLARPGSRGQSADALELGKNVLSAVIARDFSGLFSEYRVIGQQTGNDKTFGKEAAEVSAVVTDDRNKERLRVLILHEDAPITPELALSRANWERGQRAGKALLTTYKVQGWRQSNGALWRHNTMVQVVDPVIGLGRNMLISAVTYSLSDQGTITTLVVGPPEGFQAEPGDPNKRSKVQVNQDAYSWLLPIDEETTA
;
A
#
# COMPACT_ATOMS: atom_id res chain seq x y z
N MET A 1 19.36 -6.22 11.78
CA MET A 1 18.95 -4.85 11.43
C MET A 1 17.44 -4.83 11.25
N ILE A 2 16.73 -3.84 11.80
CA ILE A 2 15.27 -3.72 11.66
C ILE A 2 14.93 -2.57 10.71
N LEU A 3 15.55 -1.41 10.92
CA LEU A 3 15.36 -0.19 10.14
C LEU A 3 16.66 0.62 10.14
N THR A 4 16.96 1.27 9.02
CA THR A 4 18.03 2.26 8.88
C THR A 4 17.42 3.55 8.35
N GLY A 5 17.68 4.68 9.00
CA GLY A 5 16.99 5.92 8.68
C GLY A 5 17.51 7.14 9.43
N TRP A 6 16.69 8.17 9.46
CA TRP A 6 17.00 9.45 10.10
C TRP A 6 16.16 9.65 11.35
N VAL A 7 16.73 10.34 12.34
CA VAL A 7 15.98 10.86 13.48
C VAL A 7 15.31 12.17 13.06
N PHE A 8 14.01 12.26 13.27
CA PHE A 8 13.20 13.43 12.93
C PHE A 8 12.89 14.27 14.16
N ALA A 9 12.63 13.62 15.29
CA ALA A 9 12.38 14.32 16.55
C ALA A 9 12.96 13.56 17.73
N ALA A 10 13.38 14.31 18.74
CA ALA A 10 13.85 13.79 20.01
C ALA A 10 13.22 14.56 21.18
N PRO A 11 11.88 14.52 21.36
CA PRO A 11 11.24 15.34 22.39
C PRO A 11 11.62 14.87 23.79
N ILE A 12 11.71 15.83 24.69
CA ILE A 12 12.03 15.66 26.10
C ILE A 12 10.86 16.22 26.91
N SER A 13 10.32 15.43 27.82
CA SER A 13 9.29 15.87 28.76
C SER A 13 9.71 15.48 30.18
N TYR A 14 9.44 16.33 31.15
CA TYR A 14 9.78 16.05 32.54
C TYR A 14 8.76 16.68 33.49
N ASP A 15 8.63 16.08 34.67
CA ASP A 15 7.93 16.65 35.82
C ASP A 15 8.85 16.62 37.06
N GLY A 16 8.30 16.89 38.26
CA GLY A 16 9.08 16.88 39.50
C GLY A 16 9.61 15.51 39.93
N LYS A 17 9.29 14.41 39.23
CA LYS A 17 9.61 13.03 39.60
C LYS A 17 10.22 12.19 38.47
N GLN A 18 9.99 12.55 37.21
CA GLN A 18 10.37 11.75 36.05
C GLN A 18 10.88 12.62 34.90
N VAL A 19 11.84 12.08 34.15
CA VAL A 19 12.27 12.60 32.85
C VAL A 19 12.03 11.51 31.80
N THR A 20 11.36 11.87 30.71
CA THR A 20 11.05 11.00 29.58
C THR A 20 11.73 11.55 28.32
N LEU A 21 12.49 10.67 27.67
CA LEU A 21 13.16 10.93 26.41
C LEU A 21 12.54 10.04 25.34
N LYS A 22 12.11 10.63 24.22
CA LYS A 22 11.61 9.89 23.06
C LYS A 22 12.45 10.23 21.85
N ILE A 23 12.68 9.23 20.99
CA ILE A 23 13.29 9.43 19.67
C ILE A 23 12.30 8.87 18.64
N SER A 24 11.98 9.65 17.62
CA SER A 24 11.18 9.22 16.48
C SER A 24 11.88 9.54 15.17
N GLY A 25 11.67 8.67 14.19
CA GLY A 25 12.35 8.75 12.90
C GLY A 25 11.67 7.85 11.87
N ARG A 26 12.13 7.96 10.63
CA ARG A 26 11.65 7.16 9.50
C ARG A 26 12.83 6.58 8.75
N SER A 27 12.57 5.55 7.94
CA SER A 27 13.55 4.96 7.02
C SER A 27 14.17 6.02 6.10
N LYS A 28 15.35 5.75 5.54
CA LYS A 28 16.02 6.70 4.62
C LYS A 28 15.15 7.06 3.41
N THR A 29 14.25 6.17 3.01
CA THR A 29 13.30 6.39 1.92
C THR A 29 12.27 7.48 2.20
N ALA A 30 12.17 7.98 3.44
CA ALA A 30 11.34 9.13 3.80
C ALA A 30 11.67 10.38 2.97
N ASP A 31 12.95 10.56 2.59
CA ASP A 31 13.37 11.68 1.76
C ASP A 31 12.69 11.66 0.38
N LEU A 32 12.39 10.47 -0.18
CA LEU A 32 11.67 10.36 -1.45
C LEU A 32 10.19 10.75 -1.33
N ILE A 33 9.62 10.57 -0.14
CA ILE A 33 8.23 10.94 0.13
C ILE A 33 8.12 12.46 0.24
N ASP A 34 9.04 13.06 0.99
CA ASP A 34 8.97 14.47 1.38
C ASP A 34 9.56 15.41 0.30
N CYS A 35 10.59 14.98 -0.42
CA CYS A 35 11.34 15.85 -1.33
C CYS A 35 10.91 15.70 -2.81
N ALA A 36 11.14 16.78 -3.57
CA ALA A 36 10.77 16.88 -4.97
C ALA A 36 11.63 16.00 -5.90
N ALA A 37 11.05 15.53 -7.00
CA ALA A 37 11.81 14.87 -8.05
C ALA A 37 12.75 15.87 -8.76
N ILE A 38 14.05 15.58 -8.77
CA ILE A 38 15.04 16.48 -9.42
C ILE A 38 14.94 16.31 -10.94
N ASN A 39 14.71 17.43 -11.62
CA ASN A 39 14.38 17.48 -13.05
C ASN A 39 15.60 17.29 -13.99
N LYS A 40 16.44 16.28 -13.74
CA LYS A 40 17.68 16.00 -14.49
C LYS A 40 18.00 14.49 -14.51
N PRO A 41 17.61 13.74 -15.56
CA PRO A 41 16.76 14.14 -16.68
C PRO A 41 15.28 14.28 -16.25
N SER A 42 14.53 15.06 -17.02
CA SER A 42 13.09 15.28 -16.80
C SER A 42 12.20 14.20 -17.42
N GLN A 43 12.75 13.41 -18.33
CA GLN A 43 12.01 12.47 -19.16
C GLN A 43 12.88 11.26 -19.52
N TRP A 44 12.23 10.11 -19.58
CA TRP A 44 12.74 8.84 -20.07
C TRP A 44 11.81 8.33 -21.17
N LYS A 45 12.39 7.72 -22.20
CA LYS A 45 11.67 7.08 -23.30
C LYS A 45 12.19 5.66 -23.49
N GLU A 46 11.29 4.70 -23.52
CA GLU A 46 11.61 3.27 -23.67
C GLU A 46 12.70 2.78 -22.70
N VAL A 47 12.68 3.26 -21.46
CA VAL A 47 13.66 2.88 -20.43
C VAL A 47 13.02 1.89 -19.45
N GLY A 48 13.80 0.90 -19.01
CA GLY A 48 13.34 -0.07 -18.02
C GLY A 48 12.97 0.60 -16.70
N VAL A 49 11.82 0.22 -16.13
CA VAL A 49 11.26 0.81 -14.90
C VAL A 49 12.30 0.91 -13.77
N LEU A 50 13.06 -0.16 -13.52
CA LEU A 50 14.08 -0.16 -12.46
C LEU A 50 15.13 0.95 -12.66
N LYS A 51 15.55 1.19 -13.90
CA LYS A 51 16.53 2.24 -14.21
C LYS A 51 15.95 3.63 -13.99
N ILE A 52 14.67 3.84 -14.29
CA ILE A 52 13.99 5.12 -14.04
C ILE A 52 13.93 5.38 -12.54
N VAL A 53 13.50 4.38 -11.75
CA VAL A 53 13.44 4.50 -10.28
C VAL A 53 14.83 4.73 -9.69
N GLN A 54 15.86 4.05 -10.19
CA GLN A 54 17.26 4.29 -9.80
C GLN A 54 17.70 5.72 -10.09
N ALA A 55 17.39 6.26 -11.27
CA ALA A 55 17.73 7.63 -11.62
C ALA A 55 17.02 8.66 -10.73
N LEU A 56 15.77 8.39 -10.34
CA LEU A 56 14.99 9.22 -9.42
C LEU A 56 15.49 9.17 -7.97
N ALA A 57 15.96 8.00 -7.52
CA ALA A 57 16.45 7.78 -6.16
C ALA A 57 17.93 8.21 -5.96
N ALA A 58 18.73 8.19 -7.03
CA ALA A 58 20.17 8.46 -6.98
C ALA A 58 20.56 9.82 -6.38
N PRO A 59 19.85 10.94 -6.65
CA PRO A 59 20.19 12.23 -6.04
C PRO A 59 20.04 12.25 -4.51
N TYR A 60 19.25 11.33 -3.95
CA TYR A 60 19.05 11.15 -2.52
C TYR A 60 19.97 10.07 -1.92
N ALA A 61 20.94 9.58 -2.70
CA ALA A 61 21.89 8.53 -2.31
C ALA A 61 21.20 7.22 -1.85
N LEU A 62 20.05 6.89 -2.45
CA LEU A 62 19.31 5.66 -2.16
C LEU A 62 19.52 4.62 -3.25
N SER A 63 19.70 3.37 -2.83
CA SER A 63 19.75 2.23 -3.74
C SER A 63 18.36 1.66 -3.99
N VAL A 64 18.19 1.03 -5.16
CA VAL A 64 16.92 0.41 -5.56
C VAL A 64 17.15 -1.07 -5.82
N ILE A 65 16.36 -1.90 -5.15
CA ILE A 65 16.34 -3.36 -5.25
C ILE A 65 15.00 -3.78 -5.86
N SER A 66 14.98 -4.91 -6.56
CA SER A 66 13.75 -5.48 -7.07
C SER A 66 13.55 -6.90 -6.56
N GLU A 67 12.40 -7.15 -5.93
CA GLU A 67 11.93 -8.48 -5.52
C GLU A 67 11.25 -9.23 -6.69
N ILE A 68 11.12 -8.58 -7.85
CA ILE A 68 10.42 -9.12 -9.02
C ILE A 68 11.40 -9.35 -10.19
N PRO A 69 11.39 -10.54 -10.83
CA PRO A 69 12.30 -10.85 -11.93
C PRO A 69 12.11 -9.97 -13.18
N GLU A 70 10.92 -9.38 -13.35
CA GLU A 70 10.45 -8.74 -14.58
C GLU A 70 10.45 -7.20 -14.52
N THR A 71 11.56 -6.59 -14.07
CA THR A 71 11.71 -5.12 -14.19
C THR A 71 12.15 -4.65 -15.58
N SER A 72 12.18 -5.57 -16.56
CA SER A 72 12.46 -5.32 -17.97
C SER A 72 11.35 -4.61 -18.73
N LYS A 73 10.24 -4.24 -18.07
CA LYS A 73 9.19 -3.45 -18.70
C LYS A 73 9.71 -2.06 -19.03
N MET A 74 9.69 -1.73 -20.31
CA MET A 74 10.06 -0.41 -20.81
C MET A 74 8.89 0.54 -20.63
N ALA A 75 9.19 1.78 -20.24
CA ALA A 75 8.18 2.80 -20.08
C ALA A 75 8.70 4.15 -20.57
N ASP A 76 7.75 4.97 -21.01
CA ASP A 76 7.94 6.40 -21.12
C ASP A 76 7.52 7.03 -19.79
N HIS A 77 8.39 7.84 -19.21
CA HIS A 77 8.10 8.52 -17.96
C HIS A 77 8.56 9.97 -18.05
N THR A 78 7.74 10.88 -17.55
CA THR A 78 8.09 12.30 -17.49
C THR A 78 7.78 12.78 -16.09
N ILE A 79 8.70 13.53 -15.50
CA ILE A 79 8.49 14.14 -14.19
C ILE A 79 7.48 15.27 -14.32
N GLU A 80 6.47 15.27 -13.45
CA GLU A 80 5.52 16.36 -13.34
C GLU A 80 6.09 17.50 -12.49
N PRO A 81 5.81 18.78 -12.83
CA PRO A 81 6.30 19.90 -12.04
C PRO A 81 5.83 19.82 -10.57
N ALA A 82 6.78 20.00 -9.64
CA ALA A 82 6.55 20.01 -8.20
C ALA A 82 6.00 18.68 -7.60
N GLU A 83 6.13 17.55 -8.30
CA GLU A 83 5.83 16.24 -7.69
C GLU A 83 6.99 15.75 -6.80
N SER A 84 6.67 14.98 -5.76
CA SER A 84 7.69 14.29 -4.97
C SER A 84 8.24 13.08 -5.71
N VAL A 85 9.43 12.62 -5.33
CA VAL A 85 10.03 11.43 -5.96
C VAL A 85 9.11 10.22 -5.82
N PHE A 86 8.52 10.03 -4.64
CA PHE A 86 7.57 8.96 -4.37
C PHE A 86 6.36 9.03 -5.29
N LYS A 87 5.75 10.21 -5.49
CA LYS A 87 4.61 10.36 -6.40
C LYS A 87 4.97 10.00 -7.84
N SER A 88 6.15 10.43 -8.29
CA SER A 88 6.67 10.10 -9.63
C SER A 88 6.86 8.59 -9.80
N ILE A 89 7.45 7.94 -8.81
CA ILE A 89 7.65 6.48 -8.77
C ILE A 89 6.30 5.75 -8.74
N ASP A 90 5.39 6.12 -7.84
CA ASP A 90 4.10 5.45 -7.66
C ASP A 90 3.25 5.48 -8.93
N ARG A 91 3.20 6.62 -9.62
CA ARG A 91 2.54 6.74 -10.93
C ARG A 91 3.15 5.81 -11.97
N LEU A 92 4.47 5.71 -12.02
CA LEU A 92 5.17 4.79 -12.93
C LEU A 92 4.85 3.33 -12.60
N LEU A 93 4.87 2.96 -11.33
CA LEU A 93 4.70 1.57 -10.88
C LEU A 93 3.25 1.08 -11.00
N THR A 94 2.27 1.98 -10.86
CA THR A 94 0.83 1.68 -11.01
C THR A 94 0.52 1.10 -12.39
N LEU A 95 1.14 1.62 -13.45
CA LEU A 95 1.01 1.11 -14.83
C LEU A 95 1.37 -0.37 -14.96
N PHE A 96 2.26 -0.85 -14.10
CA PHE A 96 2.80 -2.21 -14.14
C PHE A 96 2.28 -3.11 -13.02
N ARG A 97 1.35 -2.60 -12.20
CA ARG A 97 0.83 -3.23 -10.99
C ARG A 97 1.93 -3.66 -10.02
N ILE A 98 2.91 -2.80 -9.85
CA ILE A 98 4.03 -2.93 -8.92
C ILE A 98 3.85 -1.84 -7.85
N PHE A 99 4.36 -2.05 -6.65
CA PHE A 99 4.47 -1.00 -5.64
C PHE A 99 5.91 -0.88 -5.15
N SER A 100 6.22 0.24 -4.49
CA SER A 100 7.49 0.45 -3.81
C SER A 100 7.33 0.35 -2.30
N THR A 101 8.32 -0.24 -1.64
CA THR A 101 8.49 -0.26 -0.18
C THR A 101 9.97 -0.04 0.16
N ASP A 102 10.37 -0.26 1.41
CA ASP A 102 11.76 -0.20 1.85
C ASP A 102 12.21 -1.47 2.57
N ASP A 103 13.52 -1.65 2.68
CA ASP A 103 14.16 -2.73 3.45
C ASP A 103 14.81 -2.22 4.74
N GLU A 104 15.36 -3.14 5.54
CA GLU A 104 16.05 -2.84 6.79
C GLU A 104 17.29 -1.95 6.66
N PHE A 105 17.82 -1.76 5.44
CA PHE A 105 18.98 -0.94 5.14
C PHE A 105 18.59 0.45 4.60
N GLY A 106 17.29 0.69 4.39
CA GLY A 106 16.73 1.91 3.85
C GLY A 106 16.85 2.00 2.33
N ASN A 107 16.92 0.87 1.63
CA ASN A 107 16.86 0.83 0.17
C ASN A 107 15.41 0.86 -0.30
N VAL A 108 15.16 1.41 -1.49
CA VAL A 108 13.86 1.31 -2.16
C VAL A 108 13.71 -0.09 -2.74
N VAL A 109 12.59 -0.74 -2.50
CA VAL A 109 12.30 -2.09 -2.97
C VAL A 109 11.09 -2.06 -3.90
N LEU A 110 11.26 -2.54 -5.13
CA LEU A 110 10.16 -2.77 -6.07
C LEU A 110 9.56 -4.16 -5.85
N ALA A 111 8.28 -4.21 -5.55
CA ALA A 111 7.62 -5.42 -5.07
C ALA A 111 6.20 -5.59 -5.63
N ARG A 112 5.71 -6.83 -5.56
CA ARG A 112 4.31 -7.24 -5.69
C ARG A 112 3.82 -7.86 -4.38
N PRO A 113 2.50 -7.94 -4.13
CA PRO A 113 1.98 -8.58 -2.93
C PRO A 113 2.49 -10.01 -2.80
N GLY A 114 3.23 -10.29 -1.72
CA GLY A 114 3.79 -11.61 -1.43
C GLY A 114 5.12 -11.92 -2.15
N SER A 115 5.68 -10.98 -2.91
CA SER A 115 6.94 -11.21 -3.66
C SER A 115 8.17 -11.42 -2.77
N ARG A 116 8.12 -11.02 -1.49
CA ARG A 116 9.18 -11.31 -0.52
C ARG A 116 9.23 -12.79 -0.10
N GLY A 117 8.20 -13.58 -0.44
CA GLY A 117 8.15 -15.01 -0.19
C GLY A 117 7.20 -15.40 0.94
N GLN A 118 7.47 -16.52 1.60
CA GLN A 118 6.64 -17.05 2.68
C GLN A 118 7.33 -16.93 4.04
N SER A 119 6.53 -16.68 5.07
CA SER A 119 6.93 -16.85 6.46
C SER A 119 7.22 -18.33 6.75
N ALA A 120 8.20 -18.60 7.60
CA ALA A 120 8.54 -19.94 8.05
C ALA A 120 7.51 -20.49 9.05
N ASP A 121 6.96 -19.61 9.89
CA ASP A 121 5.94 -19.97 10.86
C ASP A 121 4.54 -19.60 10.36
N ALA A 122 3.56 -20.43 10.70
CA ALA A 122 2.14 -20.11 10.59
C ALA A 122 1.68 -19.28 11.80
N LEU A 123 0.58 -18.52 11.66
CA LEU A 123 -0.15 -17.92 12.78
C LEU A 123 -1.25 -18.87 13.20
N GLU A 124 -1.07 -19.52 14.35
CA GLU A 124 -2.00 -20.54 14.85
C GLU A 124 -2.54 -20.15 16.23
N LEU A 125 -3.86 -19.97 16.31
CA LEU A 125 -4.55 -19.72 17.57
C LEU A 125 -4.38 -20.90 18.52
N GLY A 126 -3.99 -20.62 19.76
CA GLY A 126 -3.70 -21.64 20.78
C GLY A 126 -2.27 -22.20 20.74
N LYS A 127 -1.43 -21.76 19.78
CA LYS A 127 0.01 -22.09 19.75
C LYS A 127 0.88 -20.85 19.94
N ASN A 128 1.02 -20.02 18.91
CA ASN A 128 1.94 -18.88 18.90
C ASN A 128 1.24 -17.51 18.86
N VAL A 129 -0.07 -17.48 18.59
CA VAL A 129 -0.89 -16.28 18.71
C VAL A 129 -1.23 -16.04 20.18
N LEU A 130 -0.80 -14.88 20.70
CA LEU A 130 -1.13 -14.41 22.06
C LEU A 130 -2.54 -13.80 22.11
N SER A 131 -2.87 -12.99 21.12
CA SER A 131 -4.20 -12.39 20.97
C SER A 131 -4.45 -11.96 19.53
N ALA A 132 -5.72 -11.76 19.19
CA ALA A 132 -6.14 -11.28 17.88
C ALA A 132 -7.22 -10.20 18.04
N VAL A 133 -7.20 -9.20 17.16
CA VAL A 133 -8.25 -8.20 17.01
C VAL A 133 -8.79 -8.31 15.59
N ILE A 134 -10.09 -8.60 15.49
CA ILE A 134 -10.79 -8.86 14.23
C ILE A 134 -11.90 -7.83 14.11
N ALA A 135 -11.70 -6.78 13.30
CA ALA A 135 -12.67 -5.70 13.18
C ALA A 135 -13.89 -6.09 12.33
N ARG A 136 -13.68 -6.80 11.22
CA ARG A 136 -14.73 -7.18 10.24
C ARG A 136 -15.69 -6.02 9.92
N ASP A 137 -15.13 -4.86 9.63
CA ASP A 137 -15.90 -3.68 9.26
C ASP A 137 -16.36 -3.77 7.79
N PHE A 138 -17.63 -4.11 7.60
CA PHE A 138 -18.28 -4.17 6.30
C PHE A 138 -18.99 -2.86 5.92
N SER A 139 -18.87 -1.79 6.73
CA SER A 139 -19.45 -0.48 6.42
C SER A 139 -18.95 0.06 5.08
N GLY A 140 -17.73 -0.28 4.69
CA GLY A 140 -17.15 0.07 3.40
C GLY A 140 -17.59 -0.77 2.20
N LEU A 141 -18.42 -1.81 2.37
CA LEU A 141 -18.87 -2.68 1.27
C LEU A 141 -20.19 -2.24 0.66
N PHE A 142 -20.24 -2.25 -0.66
CA PHE A 142 -21.40 -1.89 -1.48
C PHE A 142 -21.93 -3.09 -2.25
N SER A 143 -23.23 -3.10 -2.55
CA SER A 143 -23.84 -4.11 -3.42
C SER A 143 -23.49 -3.88 -4.89
N GLU A 144 -23.21 -2.63 -5.25
CA GLU A 144 -22.91 -2.20 -6.61
C GLU A 144 -21.83 -1.13 -6.65
N TYR A 145 -20.86 -1.31 -7.53
CA TYR A 145 -19.75 -0.39 -7.81
C TYR A 145 -19.90 0.10 -9.24
N ARG A 146 -20.16 1.40 -9.40
CA ARG A 146 -20.27 2.06 -10.70
C ARG A 146 -19.07 2.96 -10.93
N VAL A 147 -18.42 2.83 -12.06
CA VAL A 147 -17.40 3.78 -12.53
C VAL A 147 -17.99 4.54 -13.70
N ILE A 148 -17.97 5.87 -13.62
CA ILE A 148 -18.42 6.78 -14.66
C ILE A 148 -17.24 7.64 -15.08
N GLY A 149 -17.00 7.74 -16.39
CA GLY A 149 -16.01 8.64 -16.95
C GLY A 149 -16.35 9.01 -18.39
N GLN A 150 -15.46 9.77 -19.02
CA GLN A 150 -15.61 10.19 -20.41
C GLN A 150 -14.61 9.45 -21.29
N GLN A 151 -14.88 9.29 -22.58
CA GLN A 151 -13.91 8.80 -23.55
C GLN A 151 -13.56 9.91 -24.53
N THR A 152 -12.27 10.05 -24.87
CA THR A 152 -11.89 10.92 -25.99
C THR A 152 -12.39 10.27 -27.29
N GLY A 153 -13.26 10.98 -28.03
CA GLY A 153 -13.78 10.49 -29.31
C GLY A 153 -12.65 10.15 -30.28
N ASN A 154 -12.84 9.06 -31.05
CA ASN A 154 -11.94 8.67 -32.13
C ASN A 154 -12.74 8.51 -33.44
N ASP A 155 -12.07 8.33 -34.58
CA ASP A 155 -12.70 8.21 -35.91
C ASP A 155 -13.71 7.04 -36.04
N LYS A 156 -13.84 6.18 -35.02
CA LYS A 156 -14.75 5.04 -34.95
C LYS A 156 -15.84 5.17 -33.86
N THR A 157 -15.79 6.19 -32.99
CA THR A 157 -16.77 6.41 -31.91
C THR A 157 -17.26 7.86 -31.87
N PHE A 158 -18.48 8.09 -32.35
CA PHE A 158 -19.19 9.37 -32.28
C PHE A 158 -20.55 9.22 -31.59
N GLY A 159 -20.99 10.24 -30.84
CA GLY A 159 -22.34 10.32 -30.26
C GLY A 159 -22.43 10.05 -28.75
N LYS A 160 -23.66 9.84 -28.24
CA LYS A 160 -23.96 9.62 -26.79
C LYS A 160 -23.19 8.46 -26.16
N GLU A 161 -22.79 7.45 -26.96
CA GLU A 161 -22.02 6.29 -26.49
C GLU A 161 -20.55 6.60 -26.18
N ALA A 162 -19.98 7.69 -26.72
CA ALA A 162 -18.65 8.18 -26.34
C ALA A 162 -18.68 9.19 -25.18
N ALA A 163 -19.86 9.74 -24.88
CA ALA A 163 -20.03 10.82 -23.90
C ALA A 163 -20.07 10.32 -22.44
N GLU A 164 -20.38 9.04 -22.22
CA GLU A 164 -20.47 8.44 -20.89
C GLU A 164 -20.01 6.98 -20.94
N VAL A 165 -18.76 6.73 -20.55
CA VAL A 165 -18.29 5.37 -20.29
C VAL A 165 -18.75 5.00 -18.88
N SER A 166 -19.55 3.94 -18.78
CA SER A 166 -19.97 3.41 -17.49
C SER A 166 -19.65 1.92 -17.39
N ALA A 167 -19.16 1.52 -16.22
CA ALA A 167 -18.98 0.12 -15.86
C ALA A 167 -19.65 -0.15 -14.52
N VAL A 168 -20.30 -1.30 -14.40
CA VAL A 168 -21.03 -1.73 -13.21
C VAL A 168 -20.52 -3.10 -12.77
N VAL A 169 -20.16 -3.22 -11.50
CA VAL A 169 -19.79 -4.49 -10.87
C VAL A 169 -20.63 -4.71 -9.63
N THR A 170 -21.27 -5.87 -9.53
CA THR A 170 -22.04 -6.27 -8.36
C THR A 170 -21.18 -7.08 -7.38
N ASP A 171 -21.59 -7.04 -6.12
CA ASP A 171 -21.00 -7.83 -5.04
C ASP A 171 -22.04 -8.73 -4.39
N ASP A 172 -21.98 -10.01 -4.72
CA ASP A 172 -22.93 -11.02 -4.25
C ASP A 172 -22.93 -11.19 -2.72
N ARG A 173 -21.86 -10.77 -2.04
CA ARG A 173 -21.74 -10.81 -0.58
C ARG A 173 -22.71 -9.84 0.12
N ASN A 174 -23.18 -8.81 -0.60
CA ASN A 174 -24.05 -7.77 -0.04
C ASN A 174 -25.31 -7.55 -0.90
N LYS A 175 -25.74 -8.56 -1.66
CA LYS A 175 -26.88 -8.45 -2.59
C LYS A 175 -28.24 -8.22 -1.90
N GLU A 176 -28.35 -8.50 -0.61
CA GLU A 176 -29.59 -8.37 0.17
C GLU A 176 -29.94 -6.91 0.50
N ARG A 177 -28.96 -5.99 0.46
CA ARG A 177 -29.14 -4.58 0.78
C ARG A 177 -28.58 -3.70 -0.33
N LEU A 178 -29.42 -2.87 -0.94
CA LEU A 178 -28.98 -1.92 -1.95
C LEU A 178 -28.05 -0.87 -1.33
N ARG A 179 -26.78 -0.88 -1.75
CA ARG A 179 -25.76 0.11 -1.44
C ARG A 179 -24.95 0.36 -2.70
N VAL A 180 -25.11 1.52 -3.32
CA VAL A 180 -24.45 1.86 -4.58
C VAL A 180 -23.32 2.84 -4.30
N LEU A 181 -22.12 2.52 -4.78
CA LEU A 181 -21.00 3.46 -4.84
C LEU A 181 -20.79 3.88 -6.28
N ILE A 182 -20.70 5.19 -6.50
CA ILE A 182 -20.37 5.78 -7.81
C ILE A 182 -19.00 6.43 -7.70
N LEU A 183 -18.08 6.00 -8.56
CA LEU A 183 -16.75 6.55 -8.74
C LEU A 183 -16.76 7.39 -10.03
N HIS A 184 -16.35 8.65 -9.92
CA HIS A 184 -16.17 9.53 -11.06
C HIS A 184 -14.70 9.60 -11.43
N GLU A 185 -14.37 9.29 -12.69
CA GLU A 185 -13.02 9.42 -13.23
C GLU A 185 -12.96 10.68 -14.11
N ASP A 186 -12.18 11.67 -13.68
CA ASP A 186 -12.02 12.94 -14.42
C ASP A 186 -11.18 12.79 -15.69
N ALA A 187 -10.41 11.70 -15.77
CA ALA A 187 -9.58 11.42 -16.92
C ALA A 187 -10.32 10.52 -17.93
N PRO A 188 -9.98 10.63 -19.23
CA PRO A 188 -10.51 9.73 -20.23
C PRO A 188 -10.29 8.26 -19.84
N ILE A 189 -11.33 7.44 -19.91
CA ILE A 189 -11.29 6.02 -19.52
C ILE A 189 -11.95 5.15 -20.58
N THR A 190 -11.33 4.01 -20.88
CA THR A 190 -11.93 2.97 -21.74
C THR A 190 -12.91 2.10 -20.93
N PRO A 191 -13.95 1.50 -21.54
CA PRO A 191 -14.86 0.57 -20.85
C PRO A 191 -14.14 -0.56 -20.10
N GLU A 192 -13.08 -1.13 -20.68
CA GLU A 192 -12.28 -2.21 -20.08
C GLU A 192 -11.58 -1.74 -18.81
N LEU A 193 -11.00 -0.54 -18.85
CA LEU A 193 -10.35 0.06 -17.69
C LEU A 193 -11.37 0.45 -16.61
N ALA A 194 -12.53 0.97 -16.98
CA ALA A 194 -13.62 1.27 -16.03
C ALA A 194 -14.10 0.00 -15.31
N LEU A 195 -14.24 -1.11 -16.03
CA LEU A 195 -14.56 -2.41 -15.44
C LEU A 195 -13.44 -2.92 -14.53
N SER A 196 -12.18 -2.78 -14.95
CA SER A 196 -11.03 -3.16 -14.12
C SER A 196 -10.98 -2.34 -12.83
N ARG A 197 -11.27 -1.03 -12.90
CA ARG A 197 -11.32 -0.11 -11.77
C ARG A 197 -12.44 -0.48 -10.79
N ALA A 198 -13.64 -0.75 -11.28
CA ALA A 198 -14.77 -1.21 -10.46
C ALA A 198 -14.46 -2.53 -9.74
N ASN A 199 -13.84 -3.50 -10.45
CA ASN A 199 -13.40 -4.75 -9.84
C ASN A 199 -12.33 -4.57 -8.78
N TRP A 200 -11.37 -3.67 -9.03
CA TRP A 200 -10.32 -3.34 -8.08
C TRP A 200 -10.91 -2.71 -6.81
N GLU A 201 -11.81 -1.74 -6.93
CA GLU A 201 -12.44 -1.08 -5.78
C GLU A 201 -13.19 -2.11 -4.90
N ARG A 202 -13.95 -3.01 -5.54
CA ARG A 202 -14.64 -4.11 -4.87
C ARG A 202 -13.65 -5.03 -4.14
N GLY A 203 -12.54 -5.38 -4.78
CA GLY A 203 -11.49 -6.24 -4.21
C GLY A 203 -10.77 -5.60 -3.03
N GLN A 204 -10.35 -4.34 -3.18
CA GLN A 204 -9.69 -3.55 -2.15
C GLN A 204 -10.52 -3.42 -0.88
N ARG A 205 -11.78 -3.00 -1.03
CA ARG A 205 -12.69 -2.83 0.12
C ARG A 205 -12.99 -4.14 0.82
N ALA A 206 -13.15 -5.22 0.06
CA ALA A 206 -13.27 -6.55 0.64
C ALA A 206 -12.02 -7.01 1.39
N GLY A 207 -10.84 -6.73 0.83
CA GLY A 207 -9.57 -6.97 1.50
C GLY A 207 -9.48 -6.21 2.82
N LYS A 208 -9.79 -4.91 2.80
CA LYS A 208 -9.78 -4.04 3.97
C LYS A 208 -10.74 -4.52 5.07
N ALA A 209 -11.94 -4.96 4.70
CA ALA A 209 -12.94 -5.50 5.64
C ALA A 209 -12.46 -6.79 6.33
N LEU A 210 -11.54 -7.53 5.71
CA LEU A 210 -11.01 -8.81 6.21
C LEU A 210 -9.63 -8.68 6.85
N LEU A 211 -9.15 -7.47 7.12
CA LEU A 211 -7.91 -7.27 7.86
C LEU A 211 -8.06 -7.76 9.30
N THR A 212 -7.07 -8.52 9.74
CA THR A 212 -6.98 -9.05 11.10
C THR A 212 -5.64 -8.71 11.70
N THR A 213 -5.63 -8.30 12.96
CA THR A 213 -4.41 -7.98 13.69
C THR A 213 -4.10 -9.09 14.69
N TYR A 214 -2.97 -9.77 14.52
CA TYR A 214 -2.48 -10.81 15.43
C TYR A 214 -1.30 -10.31 16.25
N LYS A 215 -1.27 -10.63 17.55
CA LYS A 215 -0.09 -10.44 18.41
C LYS A 215 0.58 -11.77 18.65
N VAL A 216 1.90 -11.84 18.47
CA VAL A 216 2.73 -13.02 18.70
C VAL A 216 3.90 -12.68 19.64
N GLN A 217 4.39 -13.69 20.34
CA GLN A 217 5.55 -13.55 21.21
C GLN A 217 6.85 -13.46 20.39
N GLY A 218 7.72 -12.53 20.77
CA GLY A 218 9.04 -12.38 20.15
C GLY A 218 9.01 -11.68 18.79
N TRP A 219 10.19 -11.21 18.35
CA TRP A 219 10.36 -10.58 17.03
C TRP A 219 10.74 -11.54 15.91
N ARG A 220 11.19 -12.76 16.28
CA ARG A 220 11.71 -13.76 15.36
C ARG A 220 10.78 -14.97 15.28
N GLN A 221 10.76 -15.56 14.11
CA GLN A 221 10.18 -16.86 13.80
C GLN A 221 11.08 -17.98 14.33
N SER A 222 10.58 -19.22 14.30
CA SER A 222 11.30 -20.42 14.78
C SER A 222 12.64 -20.65 14.07
N ASN A 223 12.75 -20.26 12.79
CA ASN A 223 13.98 -20.32 12.01
C ASN A 223 14.98 -19.19 12.32
N GLY A 224 14.67 -18.33 13.29
CA GLY A 224 15.48 -17.18 13.69
C GLY A 224 15.33 -15.96 12.79
N ALA A 225 14.59 -16.00 11.67
CA ALA A 225 14.32 -14.82 10.84
C ALA A 225 13.33 -13.87 11.54
N LEU A 226 13.41 -12.56 11.28
CA LEU A 226 12.38 -11.63 11.74
C LEU A 226 11.06 -11.88 11.01
N TRP A 227 9.93 -11.62 11.67
CA TRP A 227 8.67 -11.37 10.95
C TRP A 227 8.86 -10.21 9.99
N ARG A 228 8.33 -10.25 8.76
CA ARG A 228 8.50 -9.16 7.78
C ARG A 228 7.17 -8.86 7.11
N HIS A 229 6.99 -7.62 6.65
CA HIS A 229 5.89 -7.28 5.77
C HIS A 229 6.12 -7.88 4.38
N ASN A 230 5.06 -7.87 3.56
CA ASN A 230 5.04 -8.42 2.21
C ASN A 230 5.40 -9.93 2.11
N THR A 231 5.32 -10.67 3.22
CA THR A 231 5.43 -12.14 3.21
C THR A 231 4.06 -12.79 3.32
N MET A 232 3.90 -13.93 2.68
CA MET A 232 2.72 -14.78 2.84
C MET A 232 2.82 -15.59 4.11
N VAL A 233 1.74 -15.66 4.88
CA VAL A 233 1.66 -16.43 6.13
C VAL A 233 0.41 -17.28 6.15
N GLN A 234 0.54 -18.54 6.55
CA GLN A 234 -0.61 -19.40 6.80
C GLN A 234 -1.26 -18.97 8.11
N VAL A 235 -2.58 -18.73 8.08
CA VAL A 235 -3.35 -18.39 9.27
C VAL A 235 -4.34 -19.51 9.56
N VAL A 236 -4.28 -20.03 10.78
CA VAL A 236 -5.19 -21.04 11.32
C VAL A 236 -5.86 -20.47 12.57
N ASP A 237 -7.10 -20.02 12.39
CA ASP A 237 -7.90 -19.40 13.43
C ASP A 237 -9.32 -19.99 13.42
N PRO A 238 -9.57 -21.00 14.29
CA PRO A 238 -10.87 -21.66 14.38
C PRO A 238 -12.02 -20.73 14.81
N VAL A 239 -11.74 -19.64 15.54
CA VAL A 239 -12.79 -18.73 16.06
C VAL A 239 -13.52 -18.04 14.91
N ILE A 240 -12.78 -17.71 13.84
CA ILE A 240 -13.32 -17.02 12.66
C ILE A 240 -13.43 -17.92 11.42
N GLY A 241 -13.11 -19.21 11.56
CA GLY A 241 -13.09 -20.18 10.47
C GLY A 241 -12.02 -19.87 9.40
N LEU A 242 -10.91 -19.25 9.79
CA LEU A 242 -9.84 -18.89 8.86
C LEU A 242 -8.78 -19.99 8.80
N GLY A 243 -8.50 -20.48 7.60
CA GLY A 243 -7.55 -21.58 7.35
C GLY A 243 -6.88 -21.43 5.99
N ARG A 244 -6.33 -20.25 5.69
CA ARG A 244 -5.75 -19.92 4.38
C ARG A 244 -4.49 -19.06 4.51
N ASN A 245 -3.77 -18.95 3.40
CA ASN A 245 -2.65 -18.01 3.30
C ASN A 245 -3.15 -16.58 3.17
N MET A 246 -2.53 -15.70 3.94
CA MET A 246 -2.79 -14.27 4.03
C MET A 246 -1.48 -13.51 3.81
N LEU A 247 -1.55 -12.25 3.40
CA LEU A 247 -0.40 -11.36 3.27
C LEU A 247 -0.18 -10.59 4.58
N ILE A 248 1.05 -10.55 5.07
CA ILE A 248 1.44 -9.64 6.14
C ILE A 248 1.63 -8.24 5.56
N SER A 249 0.70 -7.34 5.86
CA SER A 249 0.70 -5.97 5.35
C SER A 249 1.49 -4.99 6.21
N ALA A 250 1.50 -5.20 7.52
CA ALA A 250 2.24 -4.38 8.47
C ALA A 250 2.78 -5.22 9.63
N VAL A 251 3.93 -4.80 10.14
CA VAL A 251 4.61 -5.41 11.29
C VAL A 251 5.03 -4.31 12.25
N THR A 252 4.58 -4.41 13.50
CA THR A 252 5.02 -3.55 14.59
C THR A 252 5.77 -4.37 15.62
N TYR A 253 7.05 -4.09 15.80
CA TYR A 253 7.85 -4.66 16.87
C TYR A 253 7.78 -3.77 18.10
N SER A 254 7.45 -4.35 19.26
CA SER A 254 7.45 -3.64 20.53
C SER A 254 8.30 -4.38 21.57
N LEU A 255 9.01 -3.62 22.40
CA LEU A 255 9.68 -4.11 23.60
C LEU A 255 9.20 -3.27 24.78
N SER A 256 8.70 -3.93 25.81
CA SER A 256 8.31 -3.32 27.09
C SER A 256 8.73 -4.23 28.24
N ASP A 257 8.32 -3.90 29.46
CA ASP A 257 8.53 -4.74 30.65
C ASP A 257 7.89 -6.14 30.52
N GLN A 258 6.91 -6.29 29.62
CA GLN A 258 6.29 -7.58 29.27
C GLN A 258 7.09 -8.38 28.24
N GLY A 259 8.26 -7.88 27.81
CA GLY A 259 9.14 -8.50 26.84
C GLY A 259 8.90 -8.04 25.41
N THR A 260 9.33 -8.85 24.45
CA THR A 260 9.21 -8.57 23.01
C THR A 260 7.93 -9.13 22.43
N ILE A 261 7.16 -8.29 21.76
CA ILE A 261 5.92 -8.67 21.07
C ILE A 261 6.00 -8.18 19.62
N THR A 262 5.44 -8.96 18.71
CA THR A 262 5.19 -8.52 17.33
C THR A 262 3.70 -8.45 17.08
N THR A 263 3.24 -7.32 16.55
CA THR A 263 1.87 -7.15 16.06
C THR A 263 1.88 -7.20 14.54
N LEU A 264 1.11 -8.11 13.96
CA LEU A 264 1.04 -8.40 12.54
C LEU A 264 -0.36 -8.06 12.04
N VAL A 265 -0.45 -7.19 11.03
CA VAL A 265 -1.71 -6.95 10.31
C VAL A 265 -1.71 -7.81 9.06
N VAL A 266 -2.62 -8.77 9.01
CA VAL A 266 -2.74 -9.72 7.91
C VAL A 266 -4.04 -9.53 7.15
N GLY A 267 -4.00 -9.73 5.84
CA GLY A 267 -5.17 -9.58 4.97
C GLY A 267 -5.12 -10.49 3.75
N PRO A 268 -6.23 -10.62 3.01
CA PRO A 268 -6.26 -11.38 1.78
C PRO A 268 -5.35 -10.70 0.73
N PRO A 269 -4.46 -11.42 0.03
CA PRO A 269 -3.55 -10.83 -0.95
C PRO A 269 -4.27 -10.08 -2.08
N GLU A 270 -5.47 -10.53 -2.45
CA GLU A 270 -6.35 -9.85 -3.42
C GLU A 270 -6.70 -8.41 -3.03
N GLY A 271 -6.68 -8.08 -1.73
CA GLY A 271 -6.93 -6.76 -1.19
C GLY A 271 -5.77 -5.76 -1.30
N PHE A 272 -4.61 -6.20 -1.78
CA PHE A 272 -3.39 -5.37 -1.87
C PHE A 272 -2.90 -5.19 -3.31
N GLN A 273 -3.70 -5.58 -4.29
CA GLN A 273 -3.34 -5.38 -5.69
C GLN A 273 -3.27 -3.88 -6.00
N ALA A 274 -2.32 -3.46 -6.84
CA ALA A 274 -2.25 -2.08 -7.29
C ALA A 274 -3.46 -1.68 -8.13
N GLU A 275 -3.81 -0.40 -8.09
CA GLU A 275 -4.86 0.17 -8.92
C GLU A 275 -4.59 -0.09 -10.42
N PRO A 276 -5.60 -0.47 -11.21
CA PRO A 276 -5.46 -0.53 -12.65
C PRO A 276 -5.21 0.87 -13.23
N GLY A 277 -3.98 1.14 -13.67
CA GLY A 277 -3.65 2.35 -14.42
C GLY A 277 -3.96 2.23 -15.91
N ASP A 278 -4.27 3.35 -16.56
CA ASP A 278 -4.27 3.47 -18.02
C ASP A 278 -2.83 3.66 -18.52
N PRO A 279 -2.30 2.80 -19.42
CA PRO A 279 -0.99 2.98 -20.04
C PRO A 279 -0.81 4.33 -20.75
N ASN A 280 -1.90 4.97 -21.18
CA ASN A 280 -1.90 6.20 -21.98
C ASN A 280 -2.23 7.48 -21.20
N LYS A 281 -2.54 7.39 -19.89
CA LYS A 281 -2.94 8.54 -19.07
C LYS A 281 -1.72 9.35 -18.65
N ARG A 282 -1.62 10.60 -19.14
CA ARG A 282 -0.86 11.65 -18.47
C ARG A 282 -1.68 12.12 -17.28
N SER A 283 -1.12 12.03 -16.07
CA SER A 283 -1.90 12.36 -14.89
C SER A 283 -2.13 13.87 -14.81
N LYS A 284 -3.33 14.25 -14.36
CA LYS A 284 -3.58 15.53 -13.71
C LYS A 284 -4.00 15.14 -12.30
N VAL A 285 -3.07 15.17 -11.35
CA VAL A 285 -3.35 14.73 -9.98
C VAL A 285 -4.08 15.84 -9.25
N GLN A 286 -5.26 15.50 -8.71
CA GLN A 286 -5.84 16.19 -7.56
C GLN A 286 -5.30 15.51 -6.30
N VAL A 287 -4.79 16.33 -5.38
CA VAL A 287 -4.12 15.89 -4.16
C VAL A 287 -5.14 15.23 -3.23
N ASN A 288 -5.05 13.92 -3.02
CA ASN A 288 -5.73 13.28 -1.90
C ASN A 288 -4.77 13.22 -0.71
N GLN A 289 -4.95 14.15 0.24
CA GLN A 289 -4.17 14.26 1.48
C GLN A 289 -4.49 13.13 2.49
N ASP A 290 -5.55 12.34 2.26
CA ASP A 290 -6.08 11.42 3.27
C ASP A 290 -5.45 10.02 3.29
N ALA A 291 -4.58 9.70 2.32
CA ALA A 291 -3.96 8.36 2.21
C ALA A 291 -3.03 8.00 3.39
N TYR A 292 -2.65 8.98 4.21
CA TYR A 292 -1.73 8.83 5.33
C TYR A 292 -2.28 9.34 6.68
N SER A 293 -3.59 9.61 6.78
CA SER A 293 -4.20 10.05 8.04
C SER A 293 -4.05 9.03 9.18
N TRP A 294 -3.87 7.75 8.85
CA TRP A 294 -3.59 6.67 9.80
C TRP A 294 -2.12 6.55 10.23
N LEU A 295 -1.20 7.29 9.59
CA LEU A 295 0.22 7.39 10.00
C LEU A 295 0.47 8.55 10.96
N LEU A 296 -0.49 9.45 11.11
CA LEU A 296 -0.44 10.43 12.18
C LEU A 296 -0.71 9.68 13.49
N PRO A 297 0.13 9.84 14.52
CA PRO A 297 -0.26 9.39 15.86
C PRO A 297 -1.64 10.01 16.14
N ILE A 298 -2.57 9.17 16.59
CA ILE A 298 -3.83 9.64 17.15
C ILE A 298 -3.42 10.67 18.21
N ASP A 299 -3.69 11.94 17.98
CA ASP A 299 -3.58 12.93 19.04
C ASP A 299 -4.52 12.42 20.14
N GLU A 300 -3.94 11.97 21.25
CA GLU A 300 -4.69 11.82 22.50
C GLU A 300 -5.09 13.24 22.90
N GLU A 301 -6.21 13.71 22.35
CA GLU A 301 -6.86 14.93 22.81
C GLU A 301 -7.27 14.72 24.27
N THR A 302 -6.43 15.28 25.14
CA THR A 302 -6.83 16.20 26.21
C THR A 302 -8.20 15.92 26.80
N THR A 303 -8.21 15.15 27.89
CA THR A 303 -9.18 15.35 28.97
C THR A 303 -9.10 16.81 29.43
N ALA A 304 -10.14 17.58 29.10
CA ALA A 304 -10.54 18.76 29.85
C ALA A 304 -11.57 18.35 30.91
#